data_AF-A0A1Q4YA60-F1
#
_entry.id   AF-A0A1Q4YA60-F1
#
_cell.length_a   1.000
_cell.length_b   1.000
_cell.length_c   1.000
_cell.angle_alpha   90.00
_cell.angle_beta   90.00
_cell.angle_gamma   90.00
#
_symmetry.space_group_name_H-M   'P 1'
#
loop_
_entity.id
_entity.type
_entity.pdbx_description
1 polymer ?
#
loop_
_entity_poly.entity_id
_entity_poly.type
_entity_poly.pdbx_seq_one_letter_code
_entity_poly.pdbx_strand_id
1 'polypeptide(L)'
;MAVAETGEEILARAQELAPRLRERSEEIERLRRLPEDVVAMMRDAGVFRMGFGRDRGGPEMTSEQQTRVVEALAHGDASAGWCAMIGMSPRRQWDVLSAGGTMEDLTPHERAALPLSRLHAFRTARSIVTRLYDLVQTASIYRPSPLDRWLRDTTTMCRHVVAQDRILQTAGAYLLGGAPAFPLALGITR
;
A
#
# COMPACT_ATOMS: atom_id res chain seq x y z
N MET A 1 5.94 24.21 -2.87
CA MET A 1 5.43 24.52 -1.50
C MET A 1 6.42 23.98 -0.48
N ALA A 2 6.48 24.52 0.75
CA ALA A 2 7.25 23.90 1.82
C ALA A 2 6.73 22.48 2.10
N VAL A 3 7.62 21.50 2.29
CA VAL A 3 7.27 20.09 2.48
C VAL A 3 6.58 19.87 3.82
N ALA A 4 5.53 19.04 3.85
CA ALA A 4 5.01 18.48 5.10
C ALA A 4 4.68 19.51 6.15
N GLU A 5 4.92 19.43 7.47
CA GLU A 5 5.96 18.78 8.26
C GLU A 5 5.40 17.71 9.22
N THR A 6 4.12 17.81 9.57
CA THR A 6 3.40 16.92 10.50
C THR A 6 2.56 15.84 9.80
N GLY A 7 2.14 14.81 10.53
CA GLY A 7 1.27 13.77 9.98
C GLY A 7 -0.13 14.26 9.61
N GLU A 8 -0.67 15.23 10.35
CA GLU A 8 -1.97 15.86 10.06
C GLU A 8 -1.92 16.69 8.77
N GLU A 9 -0.86 17.46 8.56
CA GLU A 9 -0.66 18.23 7.33
C GLU A 9 -0.48 17.31 6.10
N ILE A 10 0.24 16.20 6.24
CA ILE A 10 0.37 15.21 5.15
C ILE A 10 -1.01 14.66 4.78
N LEU A 11 -1.83 14.30 5.77
CA LEU A 11 -3.18 13.80 5.52
C LEU A 11 -4.07 14.85 4.85
N ALA A 12 -4.07 16.09 5.34
CA ALA A 12 -4.83 17.18 4.74
C ALA A 12 -4.42 17.41 3.28
N ARG A 13 -3.11 17.47 3.00
CA ARG A 13 -2.61 17.64 1.63
C ARG A 13 -2.93 16.44 0.73
N ALA A 14 -2.90 15.22 1.26
CA ALA A 14 -3.31 14.04 0.51
C ALA A 14 -4.80 14.09 0.11
N GLN A 15 -5.66 14.57 1.01
CA GLN A 15 -7.08 14.78 0.72
C GLN A 15 -7.29 15.88 -0.33
N GLU A 16 -6.51 16.97 -0.27
CA GLU A 16 -6.53 18.04 -1.29
C GLU A 16 -5.98 17.59 -2.65
N LEU A 17 -5.06 16.62 -2.67
CA LEU A 17 -4.53 16.04 -3.91
C LEU A 17 -5.52 15.08 -4.58
N ALA A 18 -6.42 14.45 -3.82
CA ALA A 18 -7.31 13.41 -4.36
C ALA A 18 -8.16 13.88 -5.56
N PRO A 19 -8.80 15.07 -5.57
CA PRO A 19 -9.50 15.58 -6.75
C PRO A 19 -8.57 15.77 -7.97
N ARG A 20 -7.35 16.28 -7.75
CA ARG A 20 -6.37 16.48 -8.84
C ARG A 20 -5.88 15.16 -9.42
N LEU A 21 -5.63 14.17 -8.56
CA LEU A 21 -5.28 12.82 -8.99
C LEU A 21 -6.40 12.20 -9.83
N ARG A 22 -7.67 12.44 -9.44
CA ARG A 22 -8.83 11.97 -10.20
C ARG A 22 -8.88 12.56 -11.60
N GLU A 23 -8.65 13.86 -11.75
CA GLU A 23 -8.58 14.53 -13.05
C GLU A 23 -7.46 13.98 -13.96
N ARG A 24 -6.37 13.50 -13.35
CA ARG A 24 -5.20 12.97 -14.06
C ARG A 24 -5.20 11.43 -14.21
N SER A 25 -6.19 10.73 -13.66
CA SER A 25 -6.21 9.26 -13.62
C SER A 25 -6.18 8.62 -15.00
N GLU A 26 -6.89 9.18 -15.99
CA GLU A 26 -6.86 8.67 -17.37
C GLU A 26 -5.51 8.86 -18.06
N GLU A 27 -4.80 9.94 -17.73
CA GLU A 27 -3.43 10.14 -18.21
C GLU A 27 -2.47 9.15 -17.58
N ILE A 28 -2.54 8.96 -16.25
CA ILE A 28 -1.73 7.98 -15.51
C ILE A 28 -1.90 6.58 -16.12
N GLU A 29 -3.14 6.17 -16.38
CA GLU A 29 -3.45 4.88 -17.01
C GLU A 29 -2.82 4.78 -18.41
N ARG A 30 -3.02 5.80 -19.26
CA ARG A 30 -2.47 5.82 -20.63
C ARG A 30 -0.95 5.76 -20.65
N LEU A 31 -0.29 6.49 -19.74
CA LEU A 31 1.17 6.51 -19.63
C LEU A 31 1.74 5.24 -18.98
N ARG A 32 0.91 4.48 -18.25
CA ARG A 32 1.31 3.33 -17.42
C ARG A 32 2.40 3.69 -16.40
N ARG A 33 2.40 4.95 -15.95
CA ARG A 33 3.28 5.50 -14.91
C ARG A 33 2.70 6.81 -14.39
N LEU A 34 3.10 7.21 -13.18
CA LEU A 34 2.79 8.55 -12.69
C LEU A 34 3.58 9.60 -13.49
N PRO A 35 2.94 10.67 -13.98
CA PRO A 35 3.61 11.86 -14.46
C PRO A 35 4.58 12.44 -13.42
N GLU A 36 5.68 13.04 -13.88
CA GLU A 36 6.72 13.59 -12.98
C GLU A 36 6.17 14.71 -12.08
N ASP A 37 5.26 15.53 -12.59
CA ASP A 37 4.57 16.58 -11.82
C ASP A 37 3.67 15.98 -10.72
N VAL A 38 3.01 14.86 -10.99
CA VAL A 38 2.22 14.12 -9.99
C VAL A 38 3.12 13.58 -8.88
N VAL A 39 4.26 12.99 -9.23
CA VAL A 39 5.24 12.51 -8.25
C VAL A 39 5.78 13.67 -7.41
N ALA A 40 6.08 14.82 -8.04
CA ALA A 40 6.52 16.02 -7.34
C ALA A 40 5.45 16.53 -6.35
N MET A 41 4.18 16.55 -6.75
CA MET A 41 3.07 16.92 -5.85
C MET A 41 2.97 15.98 -4.63
N MET A 42 3.05 14.66 -4.84
CA MET A 42 3.04 13.69 -3.74
C MET A 42 4.24 13.86 -2.80
N ARG A 43 5.42 14.15 -3.36
CA ARG A 43 6.65 14.43 -2.59
C ARG A 43 6.50 15.70 -1.75
N ASP A 44 6.00 16.79 -2.33
CA ASP A 44 5.78 18.06 -1.64
C ASP A 44 4.69 17.93 -0.55
N ALA A 45 3.72 17.05 -0.76
CA ALA A 45 2.74 16.66 0.26
C ALA A 45 3.34 15.81 1.40
N GLY A 46 4.60 15.38 1.30
CA GLY A 46 5.29 14.60 2.33
C GLY A 46 4.98 13.11 2.33
N VAL A 47 4.30 12.59 1.29
CA VAL A 47 3.85 11.20 1.21
C VAL A 47 5.01 10.21 1.34
N PHE A 48 6.16 10.46 0.69
CA PHE A 48 7.27 9.50 0.67
C PHE A 48 8.12 9.50 1.94
N ARG A 49 7.96 10.49 2.83
CA ARG A 49 8.68 10.55 4.12
C ARG A 49 7.81 10.16 5.31
N MET A 50 6.53 9.85 5.11
CA MET A 50 5.58 9.63 6.21
C MET A 50 5.92 8.42 7.09
N GLY A 51 6.68 7.46 6.56
CA GLY A 51 7.18 6.30 7.31
C GLY A 51 8.49 6.55 8.09
N PHE A 52 9.14 7.70 7.93
CA PHE A 52 10.44 7.98 8.54
C PHE A 52 10.33 8.56 9.96
N GLY A 53 11.39 8.28 10.74
CA GLY A 53 11.65 8.87 12.06
C GLY A 53 12.03 10.36 12.00
N ARG A 54 11.94 11.05 13.15
CA ARG A 54 12.30 12.48 13.27
C ARG A 54 13.78 12.74 13.00
N ASP A 55 14.63 11.78 13.35
CA ASP A 55 16.08 11.76 13.10
C ASP A 55 16.43 11.95 11.62
N ARG A 56 15.51 11.64 10.70
CA ARG A 56 15.67 11.80 9.26
C ARG A 56 14.64 12.71 8.61
N GLY A 57 14.07 13.62 9.39
CA GLY A 57 13.12 14.62 8.91
C GLY A 57 11.74 14.05 8.56
N GLY A 58 11.39 12.87 9.09
CA GLY A 58 10.07 12.28 8.99
C GLY A 58 9.14 12.69 10.13
N PRO A 59 7.81 12.58 9.94
CA PRO A 59 6.80 12.98 10.91
C PRO A 59 6.51 11.92 11.99
N GLU A 60 7.14 10.73 11.93
CA GLU A 60 6.89 9.62 12.86
C GLU A 60 5.43 9.13 12.90
N MET A 61 4.78 9.02 11.74
CA MET A 61 3.38 8.60 11.69
C MET A 61 3.20 7.15 12.11
N THR A 62 2.06 6.86 12.74
CA THR A 62 1.61 5.50 13.03
C THR A 62 1.14 4.80 11.75
N SER A 63 1.06 3.48 11.75
CA SER A 63 0.53 2.71 10.60
C SER A 63 -0.90 3.10 10.24
N GLU A 64 -1.72 3.46 11.23
CA GLU A 64 -3.08 3.96 11.01
C GLU A 64 -3.07 5.28 10.23
N GLN A 65 -2.26 6.24 10.66
CA GLN A 65 -2.14 7.53 9.98
C GLN A 65 -1.61 7.37 8.55
N GLN A 66 -0.61 6.51 8.33
CA GLN A 66 -0.09 6.19 7.00
C GLN A 66 -1.16 5.56 6.11
N THR A 67 -2.00 4.69 6.67
CA THR A 67 -3.11 4.05 5.94
C THR A 67 -4.13 5.08 5.46
N ARG A 68 -4.51 6.04 6.32
CA ARG A 68 -5.45 7.12 5.94
C ARG A 68 -4.91 8.00 4.80
N VAL A 69 -3.60 8.23 4.75
CA VAL A 69 -2.98 8.96 3.62
C VAL A 69 -3.10 8.17 2.33
N VAL A 70 -2.79 6.87 2.35
CA VAL A 70 -2.93 6.01 1.16
C VAL A 70 -4.38 5.94 0.69
N GLU A 71 -5.32 5.80 1.61
CA GLU A 71 -6.76 5.80 1.32
C GLU A 71 -7.20 7.11 0.66
N ALA A 72 -6.79 8.26 1.21
CA ALA A 72 -7.09 9.56 0.63
C ALA A 72 -6.59 9.69 -0.82
N LEU A 73 -5.34 9.28 -1.08
CA LEU A 73 -4.78 9.29 -2.43
C LEU A 73 -5.50 8.30 -3.37
N ALA A 74 -5.82 7.10 -2.87
CA ALA A 74 -6.50 6.05 -3.63
C ALA A 74 -7.93 6.45 -4.05
N HIS A 75 -8.61 7.31 -3.29
CA HIS A 75 -9.88 7.92 -3.72
C HIS A 75 -9.71 8.77 -4.99
N GLY A 76 -8.55 9.38 -5.19
CA GLY A 76 -8.22 10.11 -6.40
C GLY A 76 -7.80 9.19 -7.53
N ASP A 77 -6.75 8.40 -7.28
CA ASP A 77 -6.19 7.44 -8.23
C ASP A 77 -5.55 6.25 -7.50
N ALA A 78 -5.94 5.04 -7.89
CA ALA A 78 -5.48 3.81 -7.24
C ALA A 78 -3.97 3.55 -7.44
N SER A 79 -3.41 3.95 -8.59
CA SER A 79 -1.98 3.80 -8.87
C SER A 79 -1.14 4.77 -8.03
N ALA A 80 -1.62 5.99 -7.81
CA ALA A 80 -0.99 6.94 -6.89
C ALA A 80 -1.00 6.42 -5.44
N GLY A 81 -2.14 5.88 -4.97
CA GLY A 81 -2.22 5.22 -3.66
C GLY A 81 -1.26 4.03 -3.54
N TRP A 82 -1.15 3.21 -4.59
CA TRP A 82 -0.20 2.10 -4.66
C TRP A 82 1.26 2.57 -4.59
N CYS A 83 1.63 3.59 -5.37
CA CYS A 83 2.97 4.17 -5.35
C CYS A 83 3.30 4.81 -4.00
N ALA A 84 2.33 5.44 -3.32
CA ALA A 84 2.50 5.92 -1.95
C ALA A 84 2.79 4.76 -0.98
N MET A 85 2.05 3.67 -1.09
CA MET A 85 2.23 2.48 -0.24
C MET A 85 3.58 1.78 -0.48
N ILE A 86 4.04 1.66 -1.72
CA ILE A 86 5.39 1.12 -2.00
C ILE A 86 6.48 2.08 -1.56
N GLY A 87 6.29 3.38 -1.82
CA GLY A 87 7.28 4.41 -1.52
C GLY A 87 7.45 4.67 -0.02
N MET A 88 6.46 4.32 0.81
CA MET A 88 6.61 4.41 2.26
C MET A 88 7.40 3.21 2.80
N SER A 89 8.43 3.49 3.59
CA SER A 89 9.17 2.44 4.30
C SER A 89 8.43 2.03 5.58
N PRO A 90 8.28 0.72 5.90
CA PRO A 90 7.73 0.30 7.17
C PRO A 90 8.62 0.78 8.32
N ARG A 91 8.10 1.69 9.16
CA ARG A 91 8.85 2.38 10.22
C ARG A 91 9.72 1.45 11.06
N ARG A 92 9.18 0.31 11.51
CA ARG A 92 9.94 -0.62 12.37
C ARG A 92 11.15 -1.26 11.67
N GLN A 93 11.00 -1.65 10.41
CA GLN A 93 12.11 -2.20 9.62
C GLN A 93 13.17 -1.13 9.38
N TRP A 94 12.70 0.10 9.12
CA TRP A 94 13.57 1.26 9.00
C TRP A 94 14.37 1.51 10.28
N ASP A 95 13.71 1.61 11.44
CA ASP A 95 14.35 1.89 12.72
C ASP A 95 15.52 0.94 13.00
N VAL A 96 15.31 -0.37 12.78
CA VAL A 96 16.33 -1.41 12.95
C VAL A 96 17.50 -1.23 11.98
N LEU A 97 17.22 -1.19 10.67
CA LEU A 97 18.28 -1.12 9.64
C LEU A 97 19.09 0.16 9.76
N SER A 98 18.42 1.24 10.14
CA SER A 98 19.00 2.57 10.18
C SER A 98 19.86 2.82 11.43
N ALA A 99 19.69 2.00 12.46
CA ALA A 99 20.56 1.90 13.64
C ALA A 99 21.76 0.96 13.42
N GLY A 100 21.95 0.43 12.20
CA GLY A 100 23.01 -0.53 11.89
C GLY A 100 22.65 -1.97 12.21
N GLY A 101 21.40 -2.24 12.62
CA GLY A 101 20.88 -3.58 12.79
C GLY A 101 20.61 -4.27 11.45
N THR A 102 20.18 -5.51 11.52
CA THR A 102 19.78 -6.33 10.38
C THR A 102 18.32 -6.74 10.52
N MET A 103 17.75 -7.32 9.47
CA MET A 103 16.41 -7.91 9.59
C MET A 103 16.34 -8.95 10.71
N GLU A 104 17.46 -9.57 11.13
CA GLU A 104 17.50 -10.58 12.22
C GLU A 104 17.14 -10.03 13.59
N ASP A 105 17.25 -8.71 13.77
CA ASP A 105 16.86 -8.02 15.01
C ASP A 105 15.35 -7.79 15.11
N LEU A 106 14.59 -8.12 14.05
CA LEU A 106 13.13 -8.13 14.07
C LEU A 106 12.61 -9.45 14.62
N THR A 107 11.62 -9.36 15.51
CA THR A 107 10.90 -10.53 16.01
C THR A 107 10.22 -11.30 14.87
N PRO A 108 9.93 -12.60 15.07
CA PRO A 108 9.19 -13.38 14.08
C PRO A 108 7.86 -12.75 13.65
N HIS A 109 7.14 -12.15 14.62
CA HIS A 109 5.89 -11.43 14.36
C HIS A 109 6.09 -10.19 13.49
N GLU A 110 7.12 -9.38 13.74
CA GLU A 110 7.40 -8.17 12.94
C GLU A 110 7.76 -8.52 11.49
N ARG A 111 8.51 -9.61 11.27
CA ARG A 111 8.81 -10.11 9.93
C ARG A 111 7.59 -10.68 9.21
N ALA A 112 6.70 -11.36 9.93
CA ALA A 112 5.48 -11.94 9.37
C ALA A 112 4.36 -10.90 9.15
N ALA A 113 4.33 -9.81 9.90
CA ALA A 113 3.25 -8.83 9.87
C ALA A 113 3.06 -8.21 8.49
N LEU A 114 4.13 -7.69 7.87
CA LEU A 114 4.04 -7.03 6.57
C LEU A 114 3.46 -7.92 5.44
N PRO A 115 3.98 -9.13 5.18
CA PRO A 115 3.42 -10.00 4.15
C PRO A 115 1.98 -10.44 4.47
N LEU A 116 1.64 -10.68 5.74
CA LEU A 116 0.27 -11.03 6.15
C LEU A 116 -0.71 -9.87 5.99
N SER A 117 -0.33 -8.65 6.38
CA SER A 117 -1.15 -7.45 6.19
C SER A 117 -1.43 -7.21 4.70
N ARG A 118 -0.41 -7.36 3.84
CA ARG A 118 -0.57 -7.24 2.39
C ARG A 118 -1.49 -8.31 1.81
N LEU A 119 -1.28 -9.57 2.19
CA LEU A 119 -2.13 -10.69 1.80
C LEU A 119 -3.60 -10.43 2.18
N HIS A 120 -3.82 -10.00 3.42
CA HIS A 120 -5.14 -9.68 3.94
C HIS A 120 -5.78 -8.54 3.13
N ALA A 121 -5.09 -7.41 2.97
CA ALA A 121 -5.61 -6.26 2.23
C ALA A 121 -6.03 -6.63 0.79
N PHE A 122 -5.21 -7.41 0.08
CA PHE A 122 -5.50 -7.82 -1.30
C PHE A 122 -6.76 -8.69 -1.37
N ARG A 123 -6.87 -9.70 -0.49
CA ARG A 123 -8.00 -10.63 -0.47
C ARG A 123 -9.29 -9.96 -0.02
N THR A 124 -9.20 -9.07 0.98
CA THR A 124 -10.32 -8.28 1.47
C THR A 124 -10.85 -7.36 0.37
N ALA A 125 -9.98 -6.63 -0.34
CA ALA A 125 -10.40 -5.77 -1.44
C ALA A 125 -11.13 -6.54 -2.55
N ARG A 126 -10.59 -7.69 -2.99
CA ARG A 126 -11.27 -8.55 -3.96
C ARG A 126 -12.62 -9.03 -3.44
N SER A 127 -12.70 -9.45 -2.17
CA SER A 127 -13.96 -9.91 -1.58
C SER A 127 -15.02 -8.80 -1.52
N ILE A 128 -14.64 -7.57 -1.18
CA ILE A 128 -15.53 -6.41 -1.19
C ILE A 128 -16.06 -6.15 -2.60
N VAL A 129 -15.18 -6.10 -3.60
CA VAL A 129 -15.59 -5.84 -5.00
C VAL A 129 -16.51 -6.94 -5.53
N THR A 130 -16.19 -8.22 -5.29
CA THR A 130 -17.06 -9.33 -5.68
C THR A 130 -18.43 -9.22 -5.00
N ARG A 131 -18.48 -8.92 -3.70
CA ARG A 131 -19.76 -8.74 -2.98
C ARG A 131 -20.58 -7.57 -3.50
N LEU A 132 -19.94 -6.46 -3.89
CA LEU A 132 -20.63 -5.34 -4.52
C LEU A 132 -21.21 -5.74 -5.88
N TYR A 133 -20.46 -6.50 -6.66
CA TYR A 133 -20.92 -7.02 -7.95
C TYR A 133 -22.15 -7.94 -7.78
N ASP A 134 -22.09 -8.86 -6.81
CA ASP A 134 -23.20 -9.76 -6.48
C ASP A 134 -24.44 -9.00 -5.98
N LEU A 135 -24.26 -7.92 -5.21
CA LEU A 135 -25.35 -7.10 -4.67
C LEU A 135 -26.04 -6.25 -5.74
N VAL A 136 -25.25 -5.65 -6.65
CA VAL A 136 -25.78 -4.81 -7.74
C VAL A 136 -26.41 -5.67 -8.84
N GLN A 137 -26.02 -6.95 -8.94
CA GLN A 137 -26.58 -7.93 -9.88
C GLN A 137 -26.52 -7.40 -11.32
N THR A 138 -27.55 -7.68 -12.12
CA THR A 138 -27.61 -7.31 -13.54
C THR A 138 -27.56 -5.80 -13.79
N ALA A 139 -27.83 -4.96 -12.79
CA ALA A 139 -27.66 -3.51 -12.93
C ALA A 139 -26.20 -3.11 -13.16
N SER A 140 -25.23 -3.94 -12.76
CA SER A 140 -23.80 -3.73 -13.02
C SER A 140 -23.46 -3.84 -14.51
N ILE A 141 -24.26 -4.63 -15.26
CA ILE A 141 -24.12 -4.86 -16.70
C ILE A 141 -24.87 -3.79 -17.49
N TYR A 142 -26.10 -3.47 -17.06
CA TYR A 142 -26.98 -2.58 -17.84
C TYR A 142 -26.75 -1.09 -17.57
N ARG A 143 -26.00 -0.72 -16.52
CA ARG A 143 -25.69 0.68 -16.20
C ARG A 143 -24.18 0.89 -16.20
N PRO A 144 -23.70 2.01 -16.76
CA PRO A 144 -22.29 2.39 -16.66
C PRO A 144 -21.85 2.43 -15.19
N SER A 145 -20.80 1.69 -14.86
CA SER A 145 -20.22 1.67 -13.51
C SER A 145 -18.74 1.30 -13.58
N PRO A 146 -17.94 1.63 -12.54
CA PRO A 146 -16.54 1.22 -12.48
C PRO A 146 -16.34 -0.25 -12.04
N LEU A 147 -17.43 -0.99 -11.75
CA LEU A 147 -17.37 -2.32 -11.11
C LEU A 147 -16.64 -3.36 -11.98
N ASP A 148 -16.82 -3.35 -13.29
CA ASP A 148 -16.11 -4.27 -14.21
C ASP A 148 -14.60 -4.08 -14.13
N ARG A 149 -14.16 -2.81 -14.12
CA ARG A 149 -12.76 -2.45 -13.99
C ARG A 149 -12.22 -2.91 -12.65
N TRP A 150 -12.91 -2.59 -11.55
CA TRP A 150 -12.48 -3.01 -10.22
C TRP A 150 -12.42 -4.53 -10.07
N LEU A 151 -13.38 -5.26 -10.64
CA LEU A 151 -13.40 -6.72 -10.59
C LEU A 151 -12.21 -7.31 -11.35
N ARG A 152 -11.93 -6.80 -12.56
CA ARG A 152 -10.78 -7.18 -13.36
C ARG A 152 -9.46 -6.87 -12.64
N ASP A 153 -9.34 -5.67 -12.10
CA ASP A 153 -8.09 -5.18 -11.51
C ASP A 153 -7.80 -5.91 -10.18
N THR A 154 -8.80 -6.09 -9.31
CA THR A 154 -8.63 -6.87 -8.07
C THR A 154 -8.37 -8.35 -8.32
N THR A 155 -8.94 -8.91 -9.39
CA THR A 155 -8.62 -10.28 -9.83
C THR A 155 -7.17 -10.39 -10.27
N THR A 156 -6.70 -9.48 -11.12
CA THR A 156 -5.30 -9.41 -11.59
C THR A 156 -4.34 -9.18 -10.41
N MET A 157 -4.65 -8.24 -9.53
CA MET A 157 -3.92 -7.96 -8.30
C MET A 157 -3.75 -9.23 -7.44
N CYS A 158 -4.80 -10.04 -7.32
CA CYS A 158 -4.75 -11.30 -6.59
C CYS A 158 -4.05 -12.45 -7.34
N ARG A 159 -3.46 -12.21 -8.52
CA ARG A 159 -2.54 -13.17 -9.18
C ARG A 159 -1.10 -12.99 -8.76
N HIS A 160 -0.74 -11.86 -8.15
CA HIS A 160 0.61 -11.68 -7.62
C HIS A 160 0.93 -12.71 -6.53
N VAL A 161 2.20 -13.12 -6.46
CA VAL A 161 2.70 -14.09 -5.46
C VAL A 161 2.36 -13.67 -4.03
N VAL A 162 2.33 -12.36 -3.76
CA VAL A 162 2.04 -11.78 -2.45
C VAL A 162 0.60 -12.00 -1.95
N ALA A 163 -0.31 -12.44 -2.83
CA ALA A 163 -1.71 -12.70 -2.51
C ALA A 163 -2.06 -14.20 -2.39
N GLN A 164 -1.06 -15.08 -2.51
CA GLN A 164 -1.25 -16.54 -2.55
C GLN A 164 -1.17 -17.19 -1.18
N ASP A 165 -1.75 -18.40 -1.05
CA ASP A 165 -1.69 -19.19 0.19
C ASP A 165 -0.26 -19.52 0.61
N ARG A 166 0.68 -19.57 -0.33
CA ARG A 166 2.11 -19.71 -0.05
C ARG A 166 2.61 -18.66 0.93
N ILE A 167 2.06 -17.44 0.92
CA ILE A 167 2.42 -16.40 1.89
C ILE A 167 1.91 -16.75 3.29
N LEU A 168 0.66 -17.19 3.40
CA LEU A 168 0.08 -17.62 4.67
C LEU A 168 0.84 -18.83 5.25
N GLN A 169 1.15 -19.82 4.42
CA GLN A 169 1.92 -21.00 4.79
C GLN A 169 3.34 -20.63 5.22
N THR A 170 4.00 -19.72 4.49
CA THR A 170 5.35 -19.21 4.80
C THR A 170 5.36 -18.51 6.16
N ALA A 171 4.43 -17.59 6.40
CA ALA A 171 4.33 -16.87 7.66
C ALA A 171 3.96 -17.81 8.82
N GLY A 172 3.00 -18.71 8.62
CA GLY A 172 2.58 -19.69 9.62
C GLY A 172 3.69 -20.65 10.00
N ALA A 173 4.40 -21.23 9.02
CA ALA A 173 5.55 -22.08 9.27
C ALA A 173 6.62 -21.34 10.07
N TYR A 174 6.96 -20.11 9.67
CA TYR A 174 7.96 -19.31 10.37
C TYR A 174 7.59 -19.00 11.82
N LEU A 175 6.33 -18.62 12.08
CA LEU A 175 5.84 -18.34 13.43
C LEU A 175 5.80 -19.59 14.33
N LEU A 176 5.66 -20.78 13.73
CA LEU A 176 5.65 -22.07 14.43
C LEU A 176 7.05 -22.72 14.50
N GLY A 177 8.11 -22.04 14.08
CA GLY A 177 9.48 -22.56 14.08
C GLY A 177 9.79 -23.57 12.95
N GLY A 178 8.91 -23.69 11.96
CA GLY A 178 9.08 -24.51 10.77
C GLY A 178 9.79 -23.80 9.61
N ALA A 179 10.10 -24.56 8.55
CA ALA A 179 10.76 -24.05 7.36
C ALA A 179 9.79 -23.24 6.46
N PRO A 180 10.08 -21.96 6.16
CA PRO A 180 9.21 -21.15 5.31
C PRO A 180 9.31 -21.58 3.84
N ALA A 181 8.16 -21.78 3.17
CA ALA A 181 8.14 -22.17 1.76
C ALA A 181 8.59 -21.04 0.80
N PHE A 182 8.56 -19.78 1.24
CA PHE A 182 9.05 -18.63 0.48
C PHE A 182 9.80 -17.63 1.39
N PRO A 183 11.05 -17.95 1.79
CA PRO A 183 11.81 -17.19 2.78
C PRO A 183 11.98 -15.70 2.43
N LEU A 184 12.08 -15.37 1.14
CA LEU A 184 12.22 -14.00 0.66
C LEU A 184 11.07 -13.08 1.12
N ALA A 185 9.84 -13.61 1.24
CA ALA A 185 8.70 -12.81 1.72
C ALA A 185 8.85 -12.33 3.17
N LEU A 186 9.74 -12.97 3.94
CA LEU A 186 10.07 -12.62 5.33
C LEU A 186 11.41 -11.88 5.45
N GLY A 187 12.02 -11.49 4.32
CA GLY A 187 13.35 -10.87 4.29
C GLY A 187 14.46 -11.85 4.71
N ILE A 188 14.32 -13.14 4.37
CA ILE A 188 15.34 -14.17 4.58
C ILE A 188 15.95 -14.49 3.21
N THR A 189 17.26 -14.24 3.07
CA THR A 189 18.00 -14.36 1.81
C THR A 189 19.14 -15.38 1.85
N ARG A 190 19.23 -16.18 2.92
CA ARG A 190 20.22 -17.25 3.09
C ARG A 190 19.72 -18.57 2.52
#